data_AF-A0A3S4FFH2-F1
#
_entry.id   AF-A0A3S4FFH2-F1
#
_cell.length_a   1.000
_cell.length_b   1.000
_cell.length_c   1.000
_cell.angle_alpha   90.00
_cell.angle_beta   90.00
_cell.angle_gamma   90.00
#
_symmetry.space_group_name_H-M   'P 1'
#
loop_
_entity.id
_entity.type
_entity.pdbx_description
1 polymer ?
#
loop_
_entity_poly.entity_id
_entity_poly.type
_entity_poly.pdbx_seq_one_letter_code
_entity_poly.pdbx_strand_id
1 'polypeptide(L)'
;MGGGLGVDYEGTRSQSDCSVNYGLNEYANNIIWAIGDACEEHGLPHPTVITESGRAVTAHHTVLVSNIIGVERNEYTDPTAPAEDAPRALQNLWETWQEMHKPGTRRSLREWLHDSQMDLHDIHIGYSSGAFSLQERAWAEQLYLSMCHEVQKQLDPQNRAHRPIIDELQERMADKMYVNFSLFQSMPDAWESISSSRCCRWKG
;
A
#
# COMPACT_ATOMS: atom_id res chain seq x y z
N MET A 1 31.45 20.55 8.68
CA MET A 1 30.92 19.69 7.60
C MET A 1 29.44 19.95 7.30
N GLY A 2 28.75 20.86 7.99
CA GLY A 2 27.30 21.00 7.89
C GLY A 2 26.57 19.79 8.49
N GLY A 3 25.31 19.58 8.11
CA GLY A 3 24.53 18.38 8.43
C GLY A 3 24.78 17.21 7.48
N GLY A 4 23.80 16.32 7.33
CA GLY A 4 23.82 15.26 6.32
C GLY A 4 24.04 13.84 6.84
N LEU A 5 24.24 13.65 8.14
CA LEU A 5 24.06 12.34 8.78
C LEU A 5 22.57 11.96 8.69
N GLY A 6 22.27 10.99 7.82
CA GLY A 6 20.92 10.52 7.58
C GLY A 6 20.43 9.54 8.66
N VAL A 7 19.14 9.25 8.61
CA VAL A 7 18.45 8.39 9.56
C VAL A 7 17.73 7.30 8.79
N ASP A 8 17.86 6.06 9.24
CA ASP A 8 17.17 4.91 8.65
C ASP A 8 15.74 4.83 9.21
N TYR A 9 14.77 5.39 8.49
CA TYR A 9 13.36 5.36 8.87
C TYR A 9 12.66 4.04 8.47
N GLU A 10 13.18 3.34 7.46
CA GLU A 10 12.60 2.08 6.96
C GLU A 10 13.13 0.85 7.71
N GLY A 11 14.29 0.96 8.35
CA GLY A 11 14.99 -0.14 9.00
C GLY A 11 15.64 -1.12 8.03
N THR A 12 15.70 -0.77 6.74
CA THR A 12 16.20 -1.65 5.66
C THR A 12 17.69 -1.47 5.41
N ARG A 13 18.33 -0.43 5.98
CA ARG A 13 19.70 0.00 5.70
C ARG A 13 20.04 0.00 4.20
N SER A 14 19.08 0.44 3.40
CA SER A 14 19.19 0.49 1.95
C SER A 14 19.47 1.91 1.46
N GLN A 15 19.83 2.03 0.19
CA GLN A 15 20.01 3.32 -0.49
C GLN A 15 18.66 3.85 -1.03
N SER A 16 17.61 3.79 -0.20
CA SER A 16 16.29 4.35 -0.52
C SER A 16 16.16 5.80 -0.03
N ASP A 17 15.18 6.53 -0.54
CA ASP A 17 14.98 7.96 -0.24
C ASP A 17 14.73 8.25 1.25
N CYS A 18 14.28 7.25 2.02
CA CYS A 18 13.99 7.35 3.46
C CYS A 18 14.94 6.49 4.33
N SER A 19 16.06 6.02 3.78
CA SER A 19 17.03 5.17 4.48
C SER A 19 18.47 5.67 4.29
N VAL A 20 19.39 5.10 5.07
CA VAL A 20 20.84 5.23 4.86
C VAL A 20 21.49 3.86 4.78
N ASN A 21 22.49 3.71 3.91
CA ASN A 21 23.25 2.47 3.76
C ASN A 21 24.55 2.45 4.60
N TYR A 22 24.80 3.48 5.41
CA TYR A 22 25.99 3.62 6.24
C TYR A 22 25.65 3.73 7.72
N GLY A 23 26.57 3.26 8.56
CA GLY A 23 26.46 3.40 10.02
C GLY A 23 27.03 4.73 10.53
N LEU A 24 26.73 5.07 11.80
CA LEU A 24 27.27 6.27 12.45
C LEU A 24 28.81 6.26 12.50
N ASN A 25 29.41 5.10 12.77
CA ASN A 25 30.86 4.93 12.78
C ASN A 25 31.47 5.08 11.39
N GLU A 26 30.80 4.58 10.35
CA GLU A 26 31.27 4.68 8.97
C GLU A 26 31.28 6.12 8.48
N TYR A 27 30.21 6.88 8.80
CA TYR A 27 30.15 8.32 8.55
C TYR A 27 31.29 9.07 9.25
N ALA A 28 31.50 8.79 10.55
CA ALA A 28 32.57 9.43 11.32
C ALA A 28 33.95 9.09 10.75
N ASN A 29 34.20 7.82 10.42
CA ASN A 29 35.47 7.37 9.86
C ASN A 29 35.77 8.05 8.52
N ASN A 30 34.80 8.09 7.60
CA ASN A 30 35.00 8.70 6.28
C ASN A 30 35.37 10.19 6.38
N ILE A 31 34.77 10.92 7.33
CA ILE A 31 35.09 12.35 7.54
C ILE A 31 36.48 12.53 8.16
N ILE A 32 36.81 11.75 9.19
CA ILE A 32 38.08 11.87 9.89
C ILE A 32 39.24 11.46 8.98
N TRP A 33 39.09 10.39 8.20
CA TRP A 33 40.09 9.96 7.21
C TRP A 33 40.33 11.02 6.14
N ALA A 34 39.27 11.54 5.51
CA ALA A 34 39.43 12.54 4.46
C ALA A 34 40.12 13.84 4.93
N ILE A 35 39.82 14.29 6.16
CA ILE A 35 40.47 15.48 6.73
C ILE A 35 41.90 15.15 7.18
N GLY A 36 42.12 13.98 7.78
CA GLY A 36 43.43 13.52 8.24
C GLY A 36 44.43 13.43 7.10
N ASP A 37 44.07 12.70 6.03
CA ASP A 37 44.94 12.52 4.84
C ASP A 37 45.32 13.87 4.22
N ALA A 38 44.35 14.80 4.09
CA ALA A 38 44.61 16.13 3.54
C ALA A 38 45.55 16.97 4.42
N CYS A 39 45.43 16.85 5.76
CA CYS A 39 46.31 17.56 6.69
C CYS A 39 47.73 16.98 6.67
N GLU A 40 47.87 15.65 6.64
CA GLU A 40 49.16 14.97 6.58
C GLU A 40 49.91 15.30 5.28
N GLU A 41 49.22 15.29 4.14
CA GLU A 41 49.81 15.64 2.83
C GLU A 41 50.39 17.05 2.79
N HIS A 42 49.74 18.00 3.48
CA HIS A 42 50.14 19.41 3.51
C HIS A 42 50.95 19.79 4.76
N GLY A 43 51.23 18.84 5.66
CA GLY A 43 51.94 19.10 6.92
C GLY A 43 51.23 20.07 7.87
N LEU A 44 49.90 20.10 7.84
CA LEU A 44 49.06 21.01 8.63
C LEU A 44 48.60 20.35 9.95
N PRO A 45 48.38 21.13 11.02
CA PRO A 45 47.80 20.60 12.26
C PRO A 45 46.33 20.21 12.06
N HIS A 46 45.90 19.14 12.73
CA HIS A 46 44.51 18.65 12.63
C HIS A 46 43.52 19.69 13.19
N PRO A 47 42.51 20.12 12.41
CA PRO A 47 41.54 21.10 12.86
C PRO A 47 40.49 20.48 13.79
N THR A 48 39.76 21.33 14.51
CA THR A 48 38.54 20.89 15.20
C THR A 48 37.43 20.62 14.19
N VAL A 49 36.88 19.40 14.20
CA VAL A 49 35.80 18.99 13.29
C VAL A 49 34.45 19.23 13.97
N ILE A 50 33.57 19.96 13.30
CA ILE A 50 32.20 20.25 13.76
C ILE A 50 31.19 19.71 12.75
N THR A 51 30.12 19.08 13.26
CA THR A 51 28.98 18.57 12.51
C THR A 51 27.68 19.18 13.02
N GLU A 52 26.77 19.51 12.10
CA GLU A 52 25.45 20.11 12.36
C GLU A 52 24.35 19.07 12.12
N SER A 53 24.55 17.86 12.62
CA SER A 53 23.68 16.69 12.38
C SER A 53 22.41 16.70 13.23
N GLY A 54 21.58 17.74 13.08
CA GLY A 54 20.36 17.93 13.88
C GLY A 54 19.36 16.78 13.77
N ARG A 55 19.04 16.33 12.55
CA ARG A 55 18.10 15.23 12.29
C ARG A 55 18.51 13.93 12.97
N ALA A 56 19.80 13.61 13.00
CA ALA A 56 20.30 12.39 13.62
C ALA A 56 20.04 12.36 15.14
N VAL A 57 20.09 13.53 15.80
CA VAL A 57 19.84 13.67 17.23
C VAL A 57 18.34 13.73 17.55
N THR A 58 17.55 14.36 16.68
CA THR A 58 16.11 14.60 16.93
C THR A 58 15.16 13.61 16.25
N ALA A 59 15.62 12.65 15.44
CA ALA A 59 14.66 11.79 14.72
C ALA A 59 13.85 10.85 15.64
N HIS A 60 14.47 10.27 16.67
CA HIS A 60 13.84 9.20 17.48
C HIS A 60 13.42 9.64 18.89
N HIS A 61 13.55 10.93 19.22
CA HIS A 61 13.28 11.41 20.58
C HIS A 61 11.79 11.63 20.89
N THR A 62 10.93 11.63 19.86
CA THR A 62 9.49 11.91 19.99
C THR A 62 8.68 10.83 19.31
N VAL A 63 7.61 10.37 19.97
CA VAL A 63 6.65 9.41 19.44
C VAL A 63 5.25 10.02 19.45
N LEU A 64 4.53 9.93 18.33
CA LEU A 64 3.14 10.32 18.23
C LEU A 64 2.24 9.13 18.64
N VAL A 65 1.42 9.32 19.67
CA VAL A 65 0.46 8.31 20.13
C VAL A 65 -0.95 8.87 19.97
N SER A 66 -1.82 8.10 19.31
CA SER A 66 -3.24 8.44 19.14
C SER A 66 -4.09 7.17 19.12
N ASN A 67 -5.41 7.33 19.27
CA ASN A 67 -6.38 6.24 19.27
C ASN A 67 -7.09 6.08 17.92
N ILE A 68 -7.59 4.88 17.66
CA ILE A 68 -8.48 4.60 16.53
C ILE A 68 -9.89 5.01 16.93
N ILE A 69 -10.53 5.87 16.13
CA ILE A 69 -11.90 6.37 16.35
C ILE A 69 -12.94 5.69 15.46
N GLY A 70 -12.50 5.02 14.40
CA GLY A 70 -13.38 4.29 13.49
C GLY A 70 -12.61 3.27 12.68
N VAL A 71 -13.29 2.19 12.31
CA VAL A 71 -12.77 1.19 11.38
C VAL A 71 -13.89 0.90 10.39
N GLU A 72 -13.63 1.12 9.10
CA GLU A 72 -14.44 0.57 8.03
C GLU A 72 -13.87 -0.79 7.66
N ARG A 73 -14.69 -1.83 7.87
CA ARG A 73 -14.40 -3.20 7.46
C ARG A 73 -15.38 -3.60 6.38
N ASN A 74 -14.92 -4.44 5.47
CA ASN A 74 -15.84 -5.10 4.55
C ASN A 74 -16.70 -6.09 5.33
N GLU A 75 -18.01 -5.95 5.22
CA GLU A 75 -18.97 -6.94 5.72
C GLU A 75 -19.28 -7.92 4.60
N TYR A 76 -19.12 -9.20 4.87
CA TYR A 76 -19.45 -10.27 3.93
C TYR A 76 -20.82 -10.80 4.28
N THR A 77 -21.76 -10.66 3.36
CA THR A 77 -23.12 -11.17 3.51
C THR A 77 -23.31 -12.31 2.53
N ASP A 78 -24.04 -13.35 2.95
CA ASP A 78 -24.42 -14.43 2.03
C ASP A 78 -25.26 -13.84 0.89
N PRO A 79 -24.77 -13.90 -0.36
CA PRO A 79 -25.45 -13.25 -1.46
C PRO A 79 -26.73 -14.00 -1.82
N THR A 80 -27.78 -13.24 -2.11
CA THR A 80 -29.06 -13.76 -2.59
C THR A 80 -29.11 -13.78 -4.11
N ALA A 81 -29.83 -14.73 -4.69
CA ALA A 81 -30.05 -14.77 -6.13
C ALA A 81 -30.67 -13.45 -6.63
N PRO A 82 -30.26 -12.96 -7.81
CA PRO A 82 -30.89 -11.80 -8.43
C PRO A 82 -32.31 -12.16 -8.89
N ALA A 83 -33.12 -11.15 -9.22
CA ALA A 83 -34.44 -11.36 -9.82
C ALA A 83 -34.31 -12.09 -11.17
N GLU A 84 -35.32 -12.86 -11.55
CA GLU A 84 -35.31 -13.63 -12.81
C GLU A 84 -35.25 -12.73 -14.05
N ASP A 85 -35.78 -11.51 -13.96
CA ASP A 85 -35.76 -10.48 -14.99
C ASP A 85 -34.58 -9.50 -14.86
N ALA A 86 -33.66 -9.76 -13.93
CA ALA A 86 -32.47 -8.92 -13.75
C ALA A 86 -31.62 -8.87 -15.03
N PRO A 87 -30.92 -7.76 -15.31
CA PRO A 87 -30.07 -7.64 -16.48
C PRO A 87 -29.00 -8.73 -16.54
N ARG A 88 -28.57 -9.06 -17.76
CA ARG A 88 -27.65 -10.19 -18.01
C ARG A 88 -26.34 -10.09 -17.22
N ALA A 89 -25.81 -8.89 -16.99
CA ALA A 89 -24.58 -8.70 -16.20
C ALA A 89 -24.73 -9.20 -14.74
N LEU A 90 -25.89 -8.96 -14.09
CA LEU A 90 -26.14 -9.47 -12.74
C LEU A 90 -26.30 -11.00 -12.75
N GLN A 91 -26.95 -11.54 -13.78
CA GLN A 91 -27.08 -12.99 -13.95
C GLN A 91 -25.70 -13.65 -14.14
N ASN A 92 -24.82 -13.08 -14.96
CA ASN A 92 -23.46 -13.58 -15.18
C ASN A 92 -22.63 -13.62 -13.87
N LEU A 93 -22.70 -12.55 -13.07
CA LEU A 93 -22.07 -12.53 -11.74
C LEU A 93 -22.58 -13.65 -10.85
N TRP A 94 -23.90 -13.87 -10.83
CA TRP A 94 -24.52 -14.93 -10.05
C TRP A 94 -24.14 -16.33 -10.55
N GLU A 95 -24.11 -16.54 -11.87
CA GLU A 95 -23.67 -17.78 -12.49
C GLU A 95 -22.22 -18.11 -12.09
N THR A 96 -21.33 -17.11 -12.09
CA THR A 96 -19.94 -17.25 -11.64
C THR A 96 -19.85 -17.63 -10.16
N TRP A 97 -20.62 -16.96 -9.30
CA TRP A 97 -20.70 -17.31 -7.87
C TRP A 97 -21.15 -18.75 -7.64
N GLN A 98 -22.16 -19.21 -8.37
CA GLN A 98 -22.61 -20.60 -8.29
C GLN A 98 -21.54 -21.58 -8.79
N GLU A 99 -20.81 -21.22 -9.85
CA GLU A 99 -19.74 -22.04 -10.41
C GLU A 99 -18.60 -22.27 -9.40
N MET A 100 -18.23 -21.23 -8.64
CA MET A 100 -17.21 -21.29 -7.59
C MET A 100 -17.54 -22.31 -6.48
N HIS A 101 -18.83 -22.52 -6.20
CA HIS A 101 -19.30 -23.43 -5.15
C HIS A 101 -19.62 -24.85 -5.65
N LYS A 102 -19.58 -25.09 -6.95
CA LYS A 102 -19.84 -26.42 -7.52
C LYS A 102 -18.61 -27.32 -7.35
N PRO A 103 -18.76 -28.52 -6.75
CA PRO A 103 -17.65 -29.44 -6.61
C PRO A 103 -17.23 -29.98 -7.97
N GLY A 104 -15.94 -29.87 -8.29
CA GLY A 104 -15.35 -30.43 -9.52
C GLY A 104 -15.11 -29.43 -10.66
N THR A 105 -15.46 -28.15 -10.48
CA THR A 105 -15.09 -27.11 -11.45
C THR A 105 -13.56 -26.96 -11.52
N ARG A 106 -12.98 -27.04 -12.72
CA ARG A 106 -11.53 -26.95 -12.99
C ARG A 106 -11.09 -25.55 -13.46
N ARG A 107 -11.77 -24.51 -12.99
CA ARG A 107 -11.49 -23.13 -13.41
C ARG A 107 -10.43 -22.51 -12.51
N SER A 108 -9.61 -21.63 -13.05
CA SER A 108 -8.56 -20.96 -12.27
C SER A 108 -9.18 -19.88 -11.37
N LEU A 109 -8.70 -19.76 -10.12
CA LEU A 109 -9.12 -18.69 -9.19
C LEU A 109 -8.99 -17.30 -9.80
N ARG A 110 -7.96 -17.12 -10.63
CA ARG A 110 -7.69 -15.89 -11.36
C ARG A 110 -8.81 -15.56 -12.34
N GLU A 111 -9.27 -16.54 -13.12
CA GLU A 111 -10.34 -16.31 -14.08
C GLU A 111 -11.64 -15.87 -13.40
N TRP A 112 -12.05 -16.51 -12.30
CA TRP A 112 -13.23 -16.05 -11.55
C TRP A 112 -13.09 -14.60 -11.07
N LEU A 113 -11.90 -14.21 -10.64
CA LEU A 113 -11.64 -12.83 -10.24
C LEU A 113 -11.69 -11.84 -11.43
N HIS A 114 -11.12 -12.21 -12.58
CA HIS A 114 -11.14 -11.36 -13.78
C HIS A 114 -12.55 -11.19 -14.33
N ASP A 115 -13.32 -12.26 -14.45
CA ASP A 115 -14.72 -12.22 -14.90
C ASP A 115 -15.57 -11.32 -13.99
N SER A 116 -15.49 -11.56 -12.68
CA SER A 116 -16.25 -10.78 -11.70
C SER A 116 -15.87 -9.29 -11.68
N GLN A 117 -14.60 -8.97 -11.94
CA GLN A 117 -14.14 -7.58 -12.12
C GLN A 117 -14.72 -6.94 -13.38
N MET A 118 -14.77 -7.68 -14.50
CA MET A 118 -15.33 -7.19 -15.76
C MET A 118 -16.83 -6.92 -15.64
N ASP A 119 -17.60 -7.89 -15.13
CA ASP A 119 -19.04 -7.72 -14.97
C ASP A 119 -19.37 -6.56 -14.00
N LEU A 120 -18.61 -6.41 -12.89
CA LEU A 120 -18.80 -5.29 -11.97
C LEU A 120 -18.51 -3.94 -12.65
N HIS A 121 -17.47 -3.88 -13.49
CA HIS A 121 -17.13 -2.69 -14.24
C HIS A 121 -18.23 -2.29 -15.22
N ASP A 122 -18.80 -3.26 -15.94
CA ASP A 122 -19.91 -3.03 -16.86
C ASP A 122 -21.16 -2.52 -16.14
N ILE A 123 -21.44 -3.05 -14.94
CA ILE A 123 -22.54 -2.56 -14.09
C ILE A 123 -22.27 -1.13 -13.62
N HIS A 124 -21.04 -0.77 -13.25
CA HIS A 124 -20.67 0.61 -12.88
C HIS A 124 -20.81 1.60 -14.04
N ILE A 125 -20.38 1.21 -15.23
CA ILE A 125 -20.56 2.01 -16.45
C ILE A 125 -22.05 2.18 -16.76
N GLY A 126 -22.79 1.07 -16.75
CA GLY A 126 -24.23 1.09 -17.04
C GLY A 126 -25.02 1.88 -15.99
N TYR A 127 -24.64 1.84 -14.72
CA TYR A 127 -25.25 2.68 -13.68
C TYR A 127 -25.07 4.16 -14.01
N SER A 128 -23.88 4.55 -14.47
CA SER A 128 -23.57 5.94 -14.84
C SER A 128 -24.37 6.41 -16.07
N SER A 129 -24.76 5.51 -16.96
CA SER A 129 -25.63 5.80 -18.10
C SER A 129 -27.13 5.63 -17.80
N GLY A 130 -27.49 5.24 -16.57
CA GLY A 130 -28.88 5.04 -16.14
C GLY A 130 -29.50 3.69 -16.50
N ALA A 131 -28.69 2.72 -16.96
CA ALA A 131 -29.12 1.36 -17.31
C ALA A 131 -29.29 0.43 -16.09
N PHE A 132 -28.69 0.78 -14.95
CA PHE A 132 -28.83 0.04 -13.69
C PHE A 132 -29.31 0.96 -12.57
N SER A 133 -30.11 0.41 -11.67
CA SER A 133 -30.55 1.05 -10.44
C SER A 133 -29.46 1.02 -9.36
N LEU A 134 -29.63 1.83 -8.32
CA LEU A 134 -28.72 1.84 -7.17
C LEU A 134 -28.76 0.49 -6.42
N GLN A 135 -29.92 -0.16 -6.37
CA GLN A 135 -30.11 -1.45 -5.72
C GLN A 135 -29.33 -2.55 -6.45
N GLU A 136 -29.40 -2.58 -7.78
CA GLU A 136 -28.64 -3.54 -8.60
C GLU A 136 -27.13 -3.32 -8.48
N ARG A 137 -26.70 -2.06 -8.48
CA ARG A 137 -25.29 -1.72 -8.25
C ARG A 137 -24.83 -2.17 -6.86
N ALA A 138 -25.59 -1.87 -5.81
CA ALA A 138 -25.26 -2.26 -4.44
C ALA A 138 -25.19 -3.79 -4.30
N TRP A 139 -26.14 -4.50 -4.90
CA TRP A 139 -26.14 -5.97 -4.92
C TRP A 139 -24.88 -6.53 -5.61
N ALA A 140 -24.51 -5.98 -6.78
CA ALA A 140 -23.33 -6.40 -7.51
C ALA A 140 -22.02 -6.16 -6.73
N GLU A 141 -21.89 -5.00 -6.09
CA GLU A 141 -20.74 -4.67 -5.24
C GLU A 141 -20.61 -5.63 -4.05
N GLN A 142 -21.71 -5.97 -3.38
CA GLN A 142 -21.72 -6.92 -2.26
C GLN A 142 -21.39 -8.35 -2.70
N LEU A 143 -21.94 -8.79 -3.83
CA LEU A 143 -21.62 -10.09 -4.41
C LEU A 143 -20.13 -10.18 -4.79
N TYR A 144 -19.58 -9.12 -5.39
CA TYR A 144 -18.16 -9.05 -5.73
C TYR A 144 -17.25 -9.13 -4.51
N LEU A 145 -17.57 -8.43 -3.41
CA LEU A 145 -16.82 -8.53 -2.15
C LEU A 145 -16.86 -9.96 -1.58
N SER A 146 -18.01 -10.62 -1.68
CA SER A 146 -18.17 -12.01 -1.25
C SER A 146 -17.35 -12.98 -2.11
N MET A 147 -17.31 -12.77 -3.44
CA MET A 147 -16.43 -13.52 -4.35
C MET A 147 -14.95 -13.33 -4.01
N CYS A 148 -14.52 -12.09 -3.77
CA CYS A 148 -13.14 -11.80 -3.33
C CYS A 148 -12.79 -12.56 -2.05
N HIS A 149 -13.71 -12.59 -1.09
CA HIS A 149 -13.54 -13.33 0.17
C HIS A 149 -13.41 -14.84 -0.05
N GLU A 150 -14.23 -15.43 -0.92
CA GLU A 150 -14.13 -16.86 -1.25
C GLU A 150 -12.84 -17.20 -2.01
N VAL A 151 -12.41 -16.36 -2.95
CA VAL A 151 -11.12 -16.53 -3.62
C VAL A 151 -9.98 -16.47 -2.61
N GLN A 152 -10.02 -15.50 -1.68
CA GLN A 152 -8.98 -15.32 -0.66
C GLN A 152 -8.79 -16.58 0.21
N LYS A 153 -9.88 -17.28 0.56
CA LYS A 153 -9.83 -18.53 1.34
C LYS A 153 -9.12 -19.68 0.59
N GLN A 154 -9.15 -19.65 -0.74
CA GLN A 154 -8.58 -20.71 -1.59
C GLN A 154 -7.14 -20.41 -2.06
N LEU A 155 -6.64 -19.19 -1.83
CA LEU A 155 -5.28 -18.80 -2.24
C LEU A 155 -4.21 -19.40 -1.31
N ASP A 156 -3.33 -20.21 -1.90
CA ASP A 156 -2.10 -20.69 -1.24
C ASP A 156 -0.91 -19.70 -1.42
N PRO A 157 -0.33 -19.13 -0.33
CA PRO A 157 0.85 -18.28 -0.38
C PRO A 157 2.13 -18.94 -0.91
N GLN A 158 2.23 -20.27 -0.84
CA GLN A 158 3.36 -21.02 -1.36
C GLN A 158 3.34 -21.10 -2.89
N ASN A 159 2.16 -20.99 -3.50
CA ASN A 159 2.02 -20.96 -4.94
C ASN A 159 2.44 -19.59 -5.50
N ARG A 160 3.51 -19.56 -6.29
CA ARG A 160 4.04 -18.34 -6.92
C ARG A 160 3.01 -17.63 -7.81
N ALA A 161 2.11 -18.37 -8.45
CA ALA A 161 1.06 -17.79 -9.30
C ALA A 161 -0.03 -17.06 -8.49
N HIS A 162 -0.20 -17.40 -7.21
CA HIS A 162 -1.20 -16.81 -6.33
C HIS A 162 -0.70 -15.51 -5.67
N ARG A 163 0.60 -15.35 -5.44
CA ARG A 163 1.18 -14.15 -4.81
C ARG A 163 0.66 -12.81 -5.37
N PRO A 164 0.69 -12.56 -6.69
CA PRO A 164 0.18 -11.28 -7.20
C PRO A 164 -1.33 -11.07 -6.92
N ILE A 165 -2.11 -12.15 -6.88
CA ILE A 165 -3.54 -12.10 -6.55
C ILE A 165 -3.74 -11.81 -5.06
N ILE A 166 -2.91 -12.41 -4.21
CA ILE A 166 -2.91 -12.15 -2.76
C ILE A 166 -2.62 -10.67 -2.51
N ASP A 167 -1.58 -10.11 -3.15
CA ASP A 167 -1.21 -8.71 -2.98
C ASP A 167 -2.35 -7.78 -3.44
N GLU A 168 -2.96 -8.06 -4.60
CA GLU A 168 -4.11 -7.31 -5.12
C GLU A 168 -5.32 -7.37 -4.17
N LEU A 169 -5.68 -8.55 -3.67
CA LEU A 169 -6.81 -8.71 -2.76
C LEU A 169 -6.53 -8.08 -1.39
N GLN A 170 -5.30 -8.14 -0.89
CA GLN A 170 -4.93 -7.48 0.37
C GLN A 170 -5.08 -5.97 0.28
N GLU A 171 -4.69 -5.35 -0.83
CA GLU A 171 -4.87 -3.90 -1.04
C GLU A 171 -6.36 -3.54 -1.11
N ARG A 172 -7.16 -4.32 -1.86
CA ARG A 172 -8.59 -4.05 -2.04
C ARG A 172 -9.42 -4.32 -0.78
N MET A 173 -9.07 -5.34 0.01
CA MET A 173 -9.84 -5.80 1.16
C MET A 173 -9.32 -5.28 2.50
N ALA A 174 -8.34 -4.36 2.49
CA ALA A 174 -7.78 -3.79 3.69
C ALA A 174 -8.82 -2.98 4.49
N ASP A 175 -8.82 -3.19 5.82
CA ASP A 175 -9.57 -2.36 6.75
C ASP A 175 -9.08 -0.92 6.68
N LYS A 176 -10.00 0.05 6.57
CA LYS A 176 -9.65 1.46 6.68
C LYS A 176 -9.80 1.90 8.12
N MET A 177 -8.70 2.29 8.74
CA MET A 177 -8.67 2.77 10.12
C MET A 177 -8.59 4.29 10.16
N TYR A 178 -9.51 4.91 10.89
CA TYR A 178 -9.51 6.34 11.16
C TYR A 178 -8.82 6.58 12.49
N VAL A 179 -7.65 7.21 12.44
CA VAL A 179 -6.85 7.55 13.62
C VAL A 179 -7.13 9.00 14.00
N ASN A 180 -7.28 9.26 15.29
CA ASN A 180 -7.63 10.57 15.83
C ASN A 180 -6.42 11.54 15.85
N PHE A 181 -5.90 11.86 14.67
CA PHE A 181 -4.84 12.84 14.53
C PHE A 181 -4.94 13.54 13.18
N SER A 182 -4.30 14.70 13.08
CA SER A 182 -4.13 15.40 11.81
C SER A 182 -2.72 15.13 11.26
N LEU A 183 -2.66 14.51 10.09
CA LEU A 183 -1.40 14.27 9.36
C LEU A 183 -0.66 15.59 9.10
N PHE A 184 -1.38 16.63 8.66
CA PHE A 184 -0.81 17.94 8.33
C PHE A 184 -0.26 18.70 9.54
N GLN A 185 -0.85 18.49 10.72
CA GLN A 185 -0.41 19.14 11.95
C GLN A 185 0.76 18.39 12.60
N SER A 186 0.73 17.05 12.55
CA SER A 186 1.64 16.22 13.36
C SER A 186 2.81 15.66 12.55
N MET A 187 2.63 15.48 11.23
CA MET A 187 3.62 14.87 10.33
C MET A 187 3.60 15.54 8.93
N PRO A 188 3.90 16.84 8.82
CA PRO A 188 3.94 17.54 7.53
C PRO A 188 4.96 16.93 6.56
N ASP A 189 6.12 16.47 7.05
CA ASP A 189 7.18 15.87 6.24
C ASP A 189 6.71 14.62 5.46
N ALA A 190 5.81 13.83 6.05
CA ALA A 190 5.24 12.65 5.38
C ALA A 190 4.35 13.03 4.19
N TRP A 191 3.62 14.15 4.29
CA TRP A 191 2.80 14.63 3.19
C TRP A 191 3.63 15.18 2.03
N GLU A 192 4.63 16.02 2.33
CA GLU A 192 5.48 16.64 1.31
C GLU A 192 6.33 15.60 0.58
N SER A 193 6.96 14.67 1.30
CA SER A 193 7.77 13.60 0.71
C SER A 193 6.94 12.74 -0.25
N ILE A 194 5.77 12.26 0.15
CA ILE A 194 4.88 11.44 -0.69
C ILE A 194 4.38 12.21 -1.93
N SER A 195 4.10 13.52 -1.80
CA SER A 195 3.67 14.35 -2.93
C SER A 195 4.78 14.52 -3.97
N SER A 196 6.04 14.61 -3.54
CA SER A 196 7.20 14.74 -4.44
C SER A 196 7.47 13.46 -5.22
N SER A 197 7.34 12.29 -4.59
CA SER A 197 7.53 10.98 -5.23
C SER A 197 6.44 10.66 -6.27
N ARG A 198 5.20 11.13 -6.08
CA ARG A 198 4.13 10.97 -7.08
C ARG A 198 4.23 11.97 -8.23
N CYS A 199 4.80 13.16 -8.00
CA CYS A 199 4.99 14.17 -9.05
C CYS A 199 6.01 13.72 -10.12
N CYS A 200 7.00 12.89 -9.75
CA CYS A 200 7.93 12.28 -10.71
C CYS A 200 7.31 11.16 -11.58
N ARG A 201 6.13 10.62 -11.24
CA ARG A 201 5.46 9.56 -12.04
C ARG A 201 4.47 10.07 -13.09
N TRP A 202 4.16 11.37 -13.11
CA TRP A 202 3.24 12.00 -14.07
C TRP A 202 3.95 12.90 -15.10
N LYS A 203 5.28 12.88 -15.14
CA LYS A 203 6.09 13.41 -16.25
C LYS A 203 6.81 12.26 -16.94
N GLY A 204 6.05 11.51 -17.73
CA GLY A 204 6.52 10.47 -18.65
C GLY A 204 5.50 10.29 -19.75
#